data_AF-A0A3N0BVL3-F1
#
_entry.id   AF-A0A3N0BVL3-F1
#
_cell.length_a   1.000
_cell.length_b   1.000
_cell.length_c   1.000
_cell.angle_alpha   90.00
_cell.angle_beta   90.00
_cell.angle_gamma   90.00
#
_symmetry.space_group_name_H-M   'P 1'
#
loop_
_entity.id
_entity.type
_entity.pdbx_description
1 polymer ?
#
loop_
_entity_poly.entity_id
_entity_poly.type
_entity_poly.pdbx_seq_one_letter_code
_entity_poly.pdbx_strand_id
1 'polypeptide(L)'
;MKANQIFKLLILALMVLAGCEKANIDVDTTVVEGSAIGEVSGVWAKGSTQVIKGDIIIPEGKTLTIEEGVTVLMDTVAKPEIIVKGNLYALGTANNPIKFTVNEFYKTAQKKFGKLWGGILAGPTCEELVLDHAIIEYAGSTTSDASTSVKMGLYKAVAGENLPALWFSNAKGKLVVQNTIFRNLQEDCTYIEGGKIIFANNIFYTTGVTGGEAMNFKSGCLADIAYNLIYSTNTNALKLSNTGDKTPQAYIIAYNNTMVNTGWRRPTAKGGSVWMESTVRADLYNNLFANTRFGVKRDPKKPEDSRSTYSNNWYYGYDQLTVNQFQPGSNDVIGGKNDVISKVAGANDPKFVNYPVNTAVSNADFNTSWDFHLQGNSPALGKGITNFTRHHSMGIVMKNGITYTSPAPATFVGAYGTKI
;
A
#
# COMPACT_ATOMS: atom_id res chain seq x y z
N MET A 1 -28.56 -34.26 -40.60
CA MET A 1 -27.32 -33.81 -39.93
C MET A 1 -27.66 -32.76 -38.86
N LYS A 2 -28.05 -33.15 -37.63
CA LYS A 2 -28.27 -32.19 -36.52
C LYS A 2 -28.50 -32.83 -35.13
N ALA A 3 -27.94 -34.02 -34.87
CA ALA A 3 -28.06 -34.70 -33.57
C ALA A 3 -26.71 -35.09 -32.93
N ASN A 4 -25.64 -35.27 -33.72
CA ASN A 4 -24.35 -35.76 -33.21
C ASN A 4 -23.39 -34.69 -32.65
N GLN A 5 -23.74 -33.40 -32.71
CA GLN A 5 -22.92 -32.34 -32.12
C GLN A 5 -23.32 -31.99 -30.68
N ILE A 6 -24.57 -32.25 -30.28
CA ILE A 6 -25.06 -31.94 -28.91
C ILE A 6 -24.49 -32.95 -27.90
N PHE A 7 -24.27 -34.20 -28.29
CA PHE A 7 -23.72 -35.23 -27.40
C PHE A 7 -22.22 -35.05 -27.09
N LYS A 8 -21.46 -34.36 -27.96
CA LYS A 8 -20.03 -34.07 -27.73
C LYS A 8 -19.81 -32.86 -26.81
N LEU A 9 -20.77 -31.94 -26.75
CA LEU A 9 -20.73 -30.79 -25.83
C LEU A 9 -21.07 -31.18 -24.38
N LEU A 10 -21.91 -32.20 -24.17
CA LEU A 10 -22.24 -32.69 -22.81
C LEU A 10 -21.06 -33.44 -22.14
N ILE A 11 -20.27 -34.19 -22.92
CA ILE A 11 -19.11 -34.94 -22.38
C ILE A 11 -17.93 -34.00 -22.05
N LEU A 12 -17.79 -32.87 -22.75
CA LEU A 12 -16.77 -31.87 -22.43
C LEU A 12 -17.12 -31.05 -21.18
N ALA A 13 -18.41 -30.82 -20.90
CA ALA A 13 -18.86 -30.13 -19.69
C ALA A 13 -18.68 -30.98 -18.40
N LEU A 14 -18.78 -32.31 -18.51
CA LEU A 14 -18.53 -33.22 -17.38
C LEU A 14 -17.05 -33.34 -17.00
N MET A 15 -16.12 -33.11 -17.93
CA MET A 15 -14.67 -33.10 -17.63
C MET A 15 -14.17 -31.77 -17.04
N VAL A 16 -14.92 -30.67 -17.19
CA VAL A 16 -14.57 -29.38 -16.57
C VAL A 16 -14.99 -29.33 -15.10
N LEU A 17 -16.04 -30.06 -14.69
CA LEU A 17 -16.46 -30.12 -13.29
C LEU A 17 -15.59 -31.07 -12.44
N ALA A 18 -15.04 -32.13 -13.02
CA ALA A 18 -14.11 -33.03 -12.31
C ALA A 18 -12.68 -32.46 -12.16
N GLY A 19 -12.35 -31.38 -12.88
CA GLY A 19 -11.06 -30.69 -12.78
C GLY A 19 -10.92 -29.78 -11.56
N CYS A 20 -12.04 -29.39 -10.94
CA CYS A 20 -12.06 -28.53 -9.75
C CYS A 20 -12.02 -29.30 -8.42
N GLU A 21 -12.20 -30.63 -8.41
CA GLU A 21 -12.21 -31.42 -7.18
C GLU A 21 -10.83 -31.96 -6.76
N LYS A 22 -9.81 -31.91 -7.63
CA LYS A 22 -8.49 -32.51 -7.34
C LYS A 22 -7.45 -31.58 -6.70
N ALA A 23 -7.80 -30.33 -6.37
CA ALA A 23 -6.85 -29.40 -5.75
C ALA A 23 -6.86 -29.41 -4.21
N ASN A 24 -7.85 -30.02 -3.55
CA ASN A 24 -8.06 -29.86 -2.10
C ASN A 24 -8.49 -31.15 -1.36
N ILE A 25 -7.99 -32.33 -1.77
CA ILE A 25 -8.40 -33.61 -1.15
C ILE A 25 -7.94 -33.76 0.32
N ASP A 26 -7.01 -32.92 0.80
CA ASP A 26 -6.53 -32.94 2.19
C ASP A 26 -6.67 -31.59 2.91
N VAL A 27 -7.67 -30.77 2.57
CA VAL A 27 -7.95 -29.54 3.35
C VAL A 27 -8.87 -29.88 4.51
N ASP A 28 -8.28 -29.95 5.70
CA ASP A 28 -9.02 -29.86 6.97
C ASP A 28 -9.68 -28.48 7.04
N THR A 29 -11.01 -28.45 6.90
CA THR A 29 -11.84 -27.23 6.93
C THR A 29 -12.34 -26.89 8.34
N THR A 30 -11.79 -27.50 9.39
CA THR A 30 -12.19 -27.13 10.75
C THR A 30 -11.75 -25.69 11.04
N VAL A 31 -12.63 -24.90 11.68
CA VAL A 31 -12.27 -23.59 12.23
C VAL A 31 -11.34 -23.86 13.40
N VAL A 32 -10.03 -23.91 13.13
CA VAL A 32 -9.02 -24.04 14.18
C VAL A 32 -8.73 -22.64 14.70
N GLU A 33 -9.38 -22.28 15.81
CA GLU A 33 -8.80 -21.27 16.69
C GLU A 33 -7.45 -21.79 17.17
N GLY A 34 -6.40 -21.03 16.88
CA GLY A 34 -5.03 -21.48 17.08
C GLY A 34 -4.19 -20.43 17.80
N SER A 35 -3.11 -20.89 18.43
CA SER A 35 -1.99 -20.01 18.75
C SER A 35 -0.75 -20.45 17.98
N ALA A 36 -0.01 -19.49 17.44
CA ALA A 36 1.19 -19.77 16.64
C ALA A 36 2.43 -19.05 17.19
N ILE A 37 3.56 -19.74 17.05
CA ILE A 37 4.93 -19.28 17.32
C ILE A 37 5.88 -20.13 16.48
N GLY A 38 7.01 -19.59 16.03
CA GLY A 38 8.00 -20.33 15.25
C GLY A 38 7.56 -20.54 13.81
N GLU A 39 7.92 -21.69 13.22
CA GLU A 39 7.66 -21.94 11.81
C GLU A 39 6.17 -22.21 11.53
N VAL A 40 5.60 -21.54 10.53
CA VAL A 40 4.22 -21.73 10.08
C VAL A 40 4.14 -21.85 8.56
N SER A 41 3.23 -22.69 8.08
CA SER A 41 2.89 -22.84 6.65
C SER A 41 1.54 -23.56 6.52
N GLY A 42 1.00 -23.64 5.30
CA GLY A 42 -0.31 -24.24 5.03
C GLY A 42 -1.39 -23.19 4.89
N VAL A 43 -2.59 -23.49 5.39
CA VAL A 43 -3.78 -22.63 5.25
C VAL A 43 -4.29 -22.23 6.63
N TRP A 44 -4.58 -20.94 6.81
CA TRP A 44 -5.42 -20.46 7.90
C TRP A 44 -6.84 -20.29 7.37
N ALA A 45 -7.72 -21.16 7.85
CA ALA A 45 -9.08 -21.33 7.34
C ALA A 45 -9.94 -20.08 7.54
N LYS A 46 -10.83 -19.83 6.58
CA LYS A 46 -11.76 -18.70 6.55
C LYS A 46 -12.44 -18.44 7.90
N GLY A 47 -12.45 -17.17 8.32
CA GLY A 47 -13.10 -16.72 9.55
C GLY A 47 -12.43 -17.16 10.86
N SER A 48 -11.32 -17.89 10.82
CA SER A 48 -10.63 -18.32 12.05
C SER A 48 -9.89 -17.16 12.72
N THR A 49 -9.58 -17.33 14.01
CA THR A 49 -8.69 -16.43 14.75
C THR A 49 -7.36 -17.14 15.05
N GLN A 50 -6.27 -16.46 14.72
CA GLN A 50 -4.90 -16.95 14.91
C GLN A 50 -4.19 -16.04 15.92
N VAL A 51 -3.96 -16.53 17.14
CA VAL A 51 -3.32 -15.77 18.22
C VAL A 51 -1.81 -15.94 18.16
N ILE A 52 -1.10 -14.88 17.78
CA ILE A 52 0.35 -14.90 17.61
C ILE A 52 1.00 -14.48 18.92
N LYS A 53 1.61 -15.44 19.63
CA LYS A 53 2.17 -15.24 21.00
C LYS A 53 3.68 -14.98 21.00
N GLY A 54 4.32 -15.12 19.86
CA GLY A 54 5.72 -14.83 19.61
C GLY A 54 5.98 -14.81 18.11
N ASP A 55 7.22 -14.50 17.72
CA ASP A 55 7.59 -14.38 16.31
C ASP A 55 7.21 -15.64 15.52
N ILE A 56 6.69 -15.43 14.31
CA ILE A 56 6.41 -16.51 13.36
C ILE A 56 7.26 -16.37 12.11
N ILE A 57 7.61 -17.50 11.51
CA ILE A 57 8.46 -17.57 10.32
C ILE A 57 7.75 -18.42 9.28
N ILE A 58 7.53 -17.90 8.08
CA ILE A 58 7.13 -18.70 6.93
C ILE A 58 8.41 -19.16 6.22
N PRO A 59 8.80 -20.45 6.30
CA PRO A 59 10.11 -20.89 5.83
C PRO A 59 10.26 -20.78 4.31
N GLU A 60 11.51 -20.71 3.83
CA GLU A 60 11.82 -20.72 2.41
C GLU A 60 11.25 -21.98 1.73
N GLY A 61 10.71 -21.83 0.52
CA GLY A 61 10.04 -22.92 -0.20
C GLY A 61 8.68 -23.36 0.39
N LYS A 62 8.25 -22.75 1.51
CA LYS A 62 6.91 -22.96 2.08
C LYS A 62 6.00 -21.77 1.78
N THR A 63 4.70 -21.98 1.96
CA THR A 63 3.67 -20.98 1.73
C THR A 63 2.72 -20.97 2.91
N LEU A 64 2.33 -19.78 3.34
CA LEU A 64 1.15 -19.57 4.17
C LEU A 64 0.07 -18.87 3.36
N THR A 65 -1.10 -19.49 3.25
CA THR A 65 -2.31 -18.88 2.70
C THR A 65 -3.25 -18.55 3.85
N ILE A 66 -3.73 -17.32 3.89
CA ILE A 66 -4.70 -16.84 4.85
C ILE A 66 -5.97 -16.54 4.08
N GLU A 67 -7.04 -17.27 4.39
CA GLU A 67 -8.33 -17.11 3.72
C GLU A 67 -9.11 -15.91 4.27
N GLU A 68 -10.19 -15.55 3.57
CA GLU A 68 -11.00 -14.39 3.91
C GLU A 68 -11.55 -14.42 5.35
N GLY A 69 -11.71 -13.24 5.95
CA GLY A 69 -12.26 -13.09 7.30
C GLY A 69 -11.37 -13.55 8.46
N VAL A 70 -10.17 -14.08 8.21
CA VAL A 70 -9.25 -14.46 9.29
C VAL A 70 -8.82 -13.24 10.11
N THR A 71 -8.79 -13.40 11.43
CA THR A 71 -8.20 -12.43 12.36
C THR A 71 -6.87 -12.95 12.89
N VAL A 72 -5.79 -12.26 12.58
CA VAL A 72 -4.44 -12.51 13.10
C VAL A 72 -4.22 -11.58 14.28
N LEU A 73 -4.30 -12.13 15.49
CA LEU A 73 -4.31 -11.40 16.75
C LEU A 73 -2.94 -11.43 17.42
N MET A 74 -2.25 -10.29 17.43
CA MET A 74 -0.90 -10.15 17.97
C MET A 74 -0.88 -9.93 19.48
N ASP A 75 -0.01 -10.66 20.17
CA ASP A 75 0.29 -10.40 21.58
C ASP A 75 1.07 -9.08 21.75
N THR A 76 0.60 -8.21 22.65
CA THR A 76 1.19 -6.87 22.82
C THR A 76 2.35 -6.80 23.81
N VAL A 77 2.59 -7.89 24.54
CA VAL A 77 3.72 -8.05 25.46
C VAL A 77 4.92 -8.59 24.69
N ALA A 78 4.74 -9.68 23.95
CA ALA A 78 5.76 -10.28 23.10
C ALA A 78 6.08 -9.43 21.87
N LYS A 79 5.09 -8.67 21.36
CA LYS A 79 5.19 -7.84 20.16
C LYS A 79 5.73 -8.57 18.92
N PRO A 80 5.09 -9.68 18.50
CA PRO A 80 5.62 -10.55 17.45
C PRO A 80 6.00 -9.86 16.14
N GLU A 81 7.02 -10.39 15.49
CA GLU A 81 7.37 -10.16 14.10
C GLU A 81 6.85 -11.33 13.23
N ILE A 82 6.32 -11.02 12.04
CA ILE A 82 6.02 -12.04 11.01
C ILE A 82 7.17 -12.02 10.01
N ILE A 83 8.02 -13.03 10.04
CA ILE A 83 9.12 -13.17 9.06
C ILE A 83 8.63 -14.01 7.88
N VAL A 84 8.74 -13.48 6.67
CA VAL A 84 8.39 -14.21 5.45
C VAL A 84 9.65 -14.52 4.67
N LYS A 85 10.08 -15.79 4.70
CA LYS A 85 11.16 -16.30 3.84
C LYS A 85 10.62 -17.07 2.63
N GLY A 86 9.46 -17.70 2.76
CA GLY A 86 8.69 -18.33 1.68
C GLY A 86 7.68 -17.38 1.05
N ASN A 87 6.45 -17.84 0.85
CA ASN A 87 5.36 -17.03 0.27
C ASN A 87 4.23 -16.77 1.26
N LEU A 88 3.61 -15.61 1.16
CA LEU A 88 2.42 -15.24 1.95
C LEU A 88 1.30 -14.80 1.01
N TYR A 89 0.14 -15.45 1.10
CA TYR A 89 -1.07 -15.04 0.39
C TYR A 89 -2.17 -14.73 1.39
N ALA A 90 -2.40 -13.45 1.69
CA ALA A 90 -3.56 -13.00 2.46
C ALA A 90 -4.68 -12.59 1.50
N LEU A 91 -5.67 -13.46 1.35
CA LEU A 91 -6.71 -13.40 0.32
C LEU A 91 -8.08 -13.11 0.93
N GLY A 92 -8.29 -11.86 1.35
CA GLY A 92 -9.55 -11.37 1.89
C GLY A 92 -10.58 -11.06 0.81
N THR A 93 -11.78 -10.70 1.25
CA THR A 93 -12.80 -10.08 0.40
C THR A 93 -13.27 -8.75 0.98
N ALA A 94 -13.91 -7.91 0.18
CA ALA A 94 -14.48 -6.65 0.66
C ALA A 94 -15.45 -6.84 1.84
N ASN A 95 -16.20 -7.96 1.83
CA ASN A 95 -17.14 -8.31 2.90
C ASN A 95 -16.44 -8.96 4.11
N ASN A 96 -15.40 -9.76 3.87
CA ASN A 96 -14.66 -10.49 4.89
C ASN A 96 -13.16 -10.17 4.77
N PRO A 97 -12.72 -8.96 5.17
CA PRO A 97 -11.31 -8.62 5.11
C PRO A 97 -10.52 -9.41 6.17
N ILE A 98 -9.27 -9.72 5.85
CA ILE A 98 -8.31 -10.29 6.81
C ILE A 98 -7.83 -9.18 7.73
N LYS A 99 -7.73 -9.42 9.04
CA LYS A 99 -7.31 -8.41 10.03
C LYS A 99 -6.02 -8.82 10.73
N PHE A 100 -4.94 -8.08 10.52
CA PHE A 100 -3.72 -8.15 11.34
C PHE A 100 -3.80 -7.06 12.40
N THR A 101 -4.04 -7.46 13.65
CA THR A 101 -4.49 -6.55 14.70
C THR A 101 -4.07 -7.02 16.09
N VAL A 102 -4.50 -6.27 17.11
CA VAL A 102 -4.39 -6.58 18.53
C VAL A 102 -5.78 -6.64 19.15
N ASN A 103 -5.86 -7.13 20.38
CA ASN A 103 -7.13 -7.15 21.11
C ASN A 103 -7.71 -5.74 21.28
N GLU A 104 -9.04 -5.61 21.16
CA GLU A 104 -9.78 -4.34 21.28
C GLU A 104 -9.45 -3.56 22.56
N PHE A 105 -9.18 -4.25 23.68
CA PHE A 105 -8.79 -3.60 24.94
C PHE A 105 -7.55 -2.69 24.81
N TYR A 106 -6.66 -2.96 23.85
CA TYR A 106 -5.45 -2.15 23.63
C TYR A 106 -5.65 -0.97 22.66
N LYS A 107 -6.82 -0.87 22.01
CA LYS A 107 -7.11 0.17 21.01
C LYS A 107 -7.58 1.46 21.67
N THR A 108 -6.66 2.12 22.38
CA THR A 108 -6.93 3.38 23.09
C THR A 108 -6.41 4.60 22.32
N ALA A 109 -6.89 5.79 22.70
CA ALA A 109 -6.43 7.05 22.10
C ALA A 109 -4.91 7.27 22.25
N GLN A 110 -4.32 6.82 23.37
CA GLN A 110 -2.87 6.91 23.62
C GLN A 110 -2.06 5.98 22.70
N LYS A 111 -2.66 4.88 22.25
CA LYS A 111 -2.04 3.88 21.37
C LYS A 111 -2.46 4.04 19.90
N LYS A 112 -3.06 5.17 19.53
CA LYS A 112 -3.61 5.39 18.18
C LYS A 112 -2.58 5.34 17.05
N PHE A 113 -1.30 5.47 17.36
CA PHE A 113 -0.20 5.32 16.41
C PHE A 113 0.58 4.00 16.61
N GLY A 114 -0.05 2.94 17.09
CA GLY A 114 0.50 1.58 17.02
C GLY A 114 1.61 1.27 18.03
N LYS A 115 2.70 0.63 17.56
CA LYS A 115 3.82 0.11 18.36
C LYS A 115 3.48 -1.12 19.23
N LEU A 116 2.44 -1.86 18.85
CA LEU A 116 1.91 -2.98 19.63
C LEU A 116 2.37 -4.35 19.14
N TRP A 117 2.87 -4.44 17.91
CA TRP A 117 3.56 -5.61 17.35
C TRP A 117 4.55 -5.16 16.27
N GLY A 118 5.40 -6.07 15.79
CA GLY A 118 6.48 -5.75 14.86
C GLY A 118 6.00 -5.29 13.49
N GLY A 119 5.78 -6.23 12.59
CA GLY A 119 5.39 -6.00 11.21
C GLY A 119 5.51 -7.28 10.39
N ILE A 120 5.15 -7.19 9.12
CA ILE A 120 5.35 -8.25 8.13
C ILE A 120 6.67 -8.00 7.41
N LEU A 121 7.68 -8.82 7.72
CA LEU A 121 9.05 -8.66 7.25
C LEU A 121 9.39 -9.74 6.22
N ALA A 122 9.11 -9.45 4.95
CA ALA A 122 9.41 -10.33 3.83
C ALA A 122 10.85 -10.15 3.35
N GLY A 123 11.69 -11.10 3.74
CA GLY A 123 13.13 -11.09 3.49
C GLY A 123 13.50 -11.35 2.02
N PRO A 124 14.79 -11.31 1.69
CA PRO A 124 15.28 -11.44 0.31
C PRO A 124 14.91 -12.74 -0.42
N THR A 125 14.56 -13.80 0.31
CA THR A 125 14.13 -15.09 -0.25
C THR A 125 12.63 -15.15 -0.54
N CYS A 126 11.83 -14.20 -0.02
CA CYS A 126 10.39 -14.18 -0.25
C CYS A 126 10.11 -13.92 -1.73
N GLU A 127 9.59 -14.90 -2.44
CA GLU A 127 9.35 -14.78 -3.87
C GLU A 127 8.04 -14.06 -4.15
N GLU A 128 6.98 -14.32 -3.37
CA GLU A 128 5.66 -13.77 -3.59
C GLU A 128 4.96 -13.40 -2.27
N LEU A 129 4.42 -12.18 -2.22
CA LEU A 129 3.57 -11.72 -1.15
C LEU A 129 2.33 -11.02 -1.72
N VAL A 130 1.15 -11.44 -1.25
CA VAL A 130 -0.13 -10.82 -1.59
C VAL A 130 -0.86 -10.39 -0.32
N LEU A 131 -1.28 -9.12 -0.29
CA LEU A 131 -2.30 -8.59 0.59
C LEU A 131 -3.46 -8.10 -0.28
N ASP A 132 -4.57 -8.82 -0.30
CA ASP A 132 -5.80 -8.41 -0.98
C ASP A 132 -6.94 -8.37 0.04
N HIS A 133 -7.61 -7.23 0.16
CA HIS A 133 -8.61 -6.96 1.19
C HIS A 133 -8.13 -7.31 2.60
N ALA A 134 -6.98 -6.75 3.00
CA ALA A 134 -6.50 -6.84 4.37
C ALA A 134 -6.68 -5.53 5.14
N ILE A 135 -6.63 -5.61 6.46
CA ILE A 135 -6.51 -4.48 7.38
C ILE A 135 -5.27 -4.74 8.22
N ILE A 136 -4.28 -3.86 8.08
CA ILE A 136 -3.03 -3.88 8.85
C ILE A 136 -3.06 -2.71 9.84
N GLU A 137 -3.03 -3.03 11.13
CA GLU A 137 -3.13 -2.00 12.17
C GLU A 137 -2.26 -2.26 13.40
N TYR A 138 -1.86 -1.18 14.07
CA TYR A 138 -1.11 -1.16 15.33
C TYR A 138 0.32 -1.74 15.30
N ALA A 139 0.90 -1.95 14.12
CA ALA A 139 2.28 -2.41 13.95
C ALA A 139 3.32 -1.31 14.24
N GLY A 140 4.59 -1.65 14.07
CA GLY A 140 5.75 -0.77 14.17
C GLY A 140 6.39 -0.72 15.54
N SER A 141 6.54 -1.87 16.21
CA SER A 141 7.34 -1.98 17.43
C SER A 141 8.80 -1.58 17.17
N THR A 142 9.50 -1.17 18.24
CA THR A 142 10.93 -0.88 18.18
C THR A 142 11.72 -2.16 18.38
N THR A 143 12.67 -2.44 17.50
CA THR A 143 13.54 -3.61 17.58
C THR A 143 14.44 -3.57 18.82
N SER A 144 14.84 -4.75 19.29
CA SER A 144 15.89 -4.94 20.28
C SER A 144 16.90 -5.95 19.76
N ASP A 145 18.02 -6.17 20.46
CA ASP A 145 18.96 -7.24 20.11
C ASP A 145 18.31 -8.64 20.16
N ALA A 146 17.17 -8.77 20.86
CA ALA A 146 16.41 -10.00 20.91
C ALA A 146 15.47 -10.23 19.71
N SER A 147 15.16 -9.18 18.93
CA SER A 147 14.27 -9.25 17.77
C SER A 147 14.76 -10.26 16.73
N THR A 148 13.84 -11.06 16.19
CA THR A 148 14.19 -12.06 15.17
C THR A 148 14.76 -11.41 13.91
N SER A 149 14.21 -10.29 13.46
CA SER A 149 14.73 -9.50 12.34
C SER A 149 16.19 -9.08 12.53
N VAL A 150 16.54 -8.58 13.71
CA VAL A 150 17.92 -8.18 14.05
C VAL A 150 18.84 -9.40 14.04
N LYS A 151 18.47 -10.49 14.71
CA LYS A 151 19.26 -11.73 14.75
C LYS A 151 19.48 -12.36 13.37
N MET A 152 18.50 -12.21 12.47
CA MET A 152 18.55 -12.74 11.11
C MET A 152 19.16 -11.78 10.09
N GLY A 153 19.59 -10.57 10.50
CA GLY A 153 20.14 -9.57 9.59
C GLY A 153 19.11 -9.04 8.58
N LEU A 154 17.83 -9.04 8.94
CA LEU A 154 16.72 -8.54 8.15
C LEU A 154 16.42 -7.08 8.52
N TYR A 155 15.97 -6.29 7.54
CA TYR A 155 15.59 -4.86 7.65
C TYR A 155 16.51 -4.02 8.56
N LYS A 156 17.39 -3.19 8.00
CA LYS A 156 18.38 -2.36 8.74
C LYS A 156 19.32 -3.13 9.70
N ALA A 157 18.97 -4.34 10.15
CA ALA A 157 19.72 -5.25 10.98
C ALA A 157 20.28 -4.62 12.27
N VAL A 158 19.50 -3.76 12.93
CA VAL A 158 19.94 -3.02 14.13
C VAL A 158 18.80 -2.83 15.14
N ALA A 159 19.15 -2.85 16.42
CA ALA A 159 18.25 -2.53 17.53
C ALA A 159 17.92 -1.03 17.61
N GLY A 160 16.79 -0.70 18.22
CA GLY A 160 16.36 0.69 18.43
C GLY A 160 15.63 1.31 17.23
N GLU A 161 15.42 0.56 16.16
CA GLU A 161 14.70 1.02 14.97
C GLU A 161 13.23 0.62 15.05
N ASN A 162 12.32 1.51 14.66
CA ASN A 162 10.92 1.13 14.47
C ASN A 162 10.78 0.34 13.16
N LEU A 163 10.03 -0.77 13.22
CA LEU A 163 9.70 -1.57 12.05
C LEU A 163 8.62 -0.89 11.19
N PRO A 164 8.65 -1.06 9.86
CA PRO A 164 7.49 -0.76 9.03
C PRO A 164 6.40 -1.82 9.25
N ALA A 165 5.16 -1.52 8.90
CA ALA A 165 4.09 -2.53 8.96
C ALA A 165 4.28 -3.61 7.88
N LEU A 166 4.83 -3.26 6.72
CA LEU A 166 5.24 -4.18 5.66
C LEU A 166 6.64 -3.82 5.15
N TRP A 167 7.56 -4.79 5.20
CA TRP A 167 8.84 -4.75 4.51
C TRP A 167 8.91 -5.86 3.47
N PHE A 168 9.46 -5.57 2.30
CA PHE A 168 9.68 -6.57 1.24
C PHE A 168 11.02 -6.30 0.55
N SER A 169 11.88 -7.31 0.39
CA SER A 169 13.28 -7.08 -0.02
C SER A 169 13.79 -7.95 -1.17
N ASN A 170 12.91 -8.55 -1.96
CA ASN A 170 13.32 -9.38 -3.10
C ASN A 170 13.15 -8.66 -4.45
N ALA A 171 14.26 -8.25 -5.07
CA ALA A 171 14.27 -7.60 -6.38
C ALA A 171 13.71 -8.48 -7.53
N LYS A 172 13.74 -9.80 -7.36
CA LYS A 172 13.17 -10.77 -8.32
C LYS A 172 11.76 -11.21 -7.93
N GLY A 173 11.29 -10.81 -6.75
CA GLY A 173 10.01 -11.21 -6.21
C GLY A 173 8.84 -10.40 -6.76
N LYS A 174 7.64 -10.78 -6.34
CA LYS A 174 6.38 -10.17 -6.72
C LYS A 174 5.62 -9.75 -5.47
N LEU A 175 5.12 -8.53 -5.47
CA LEU A 175 4.37 -7.98 -4.37
C LEU A 175 3.06 -7.37 -4.90
N VAL A 176 1.94 -7.83 -4.37
CA VAL A 176 0.64 -7.20 -4.62
C VAL A 176 0.04 -6.77 -3.30
N VAL A 177 -0.29 -5.49 -3.22
CA VAL A 177 -1.03 -4.90 -2.10
C VAL A 177 -2.21 -4.17 -2.71
N GLN A 178 -3.40 -4.76 -2.62
CA GLN A 178 -4.60 -4.15 -3.16
C GLN A 178 -5.78 -4.20 -2.20
N ASN A 179 -6.66 -3.21 -2.34
CA ASN A 179 -7.88 -3.08 -1.54
C ASN A 179 -7.62 -3.16 -0.02
N THR A 180 -6.43 -2.77 0.42
CA THR A 180 -5.93 -2.98 1.78
C THR A 180 -5.92 -1.66 2.56
N ILE A 181 -6.23 -1.73 3.85
CA ILE A 181 -6.20 -0.59 4.75
C ILE A 181 -4.97 -0.67 5.65
N PHE A 182 -4.16 0.39 5.68
CA PHE A 182 -3.09 0.59 6.65
C PHE A 182 -3.48 1.72 7.59
N ARG A 183 -3.59 1.42 8.89
CA ARG A 183 -3.98 2.43 9.88
C ARG A 183 -3.37 2.24 11.24
N ASN A 184 -3.34 3.32 12.01
CA ASN A 184 -2.87 3.30 13.39
C ASN A 184 -1.44 2.75 13.53
N LEU A 185 -0.51 3.21 12.69
CA LEU A 185 0.86 2.70 12.60
C LEU A 185 1.88 3.68 13.19
N GLN A 186 2.98 3.15 13.73
CA GLN A 186 4.00 3.95 14.42
C GLN A 186 4.99 4.65 13.48
N GLU A 187 5.33 3.98 12.37
CA GLU A 187 6.36 4.38 11.43
C GLU A 187 5.86 4.20 9.98
N ASP A 188 6.76 3.98 9.02
CA ASP A 188 6.44 3.73 7.61
C ASP A 188 5.41 2.61 7.50
N CYS A 189 4.36 2.84 6.73
CA CYS A 189 3.38 1.78 6.50
C CYS A 189 4.04 0.68 5.68
N THR A 190 4.76 1.06 4.62
CA THR A 190 5.54 0.12 3.81
C THR A 190 6.94 0.62 3.51
N TYR A 191 7.90 -0.31 3.48
CA TYR A 191 9.28 -0.11 3.03
C TYR A 191 9.67 -1.22 2.06
N ILE A 192 9.77 -0.89 0.77
CA ILE A 192 9.89 -1.87 -0.31
C ILE A 192 11.23 -1.71 -1.01
N GLU A 193 12.00 -2.80 -1.07
CA GLU A 193 13.32 -2.89 -1.68
C GLU A 193 13.36 -3.98 -2.75
N GLY A 194 12.67 -3.69 -3.84
CA GLY A 194 12.73 -4.48 -5.05
C GLY A 194 11.47 -5.26 -5.37
N GLY A 195 11.34 -5.65 -6.64
CA GLY A 195 10.33 -6.57 -7.11
C GLY A 195 9.42 -6.00 -8.20
N LYS A 196 8.55 -6.86 -8.73
CA LYS A 196 7.40 -6.48 -9.56
C LYS A 196 6.22 -6.20 -8.64
N ILE A 197 5.75 -4.94 -8.63
CA ILE A 197 4.89 -4.45 -7.55
C ILE A 197 3.61 -3.81 -8.08
N ILE A 198 2.46 -4.14 -7.46
CA ILE A 198 1.19 -3.43 -7.63
C ILE A 198 0.72 -2.94 -6.26
N PHE A 199 0.45 -1.63 -6.15
CA PHE A 199 -0.24 -1.01 -5.02
C PHE A 199 -1.53 -0.35 -5.51
N ALA A 200 -2.68 -1.00 -5.33
CA ALA A 200 -3.94 -0.57 -5.94
C ALA A 200 -5.09 -0.42 -4.94
N ASN A 201 -5.88 0.66 -5.03
CA ASN A 201 -7.12 0.82 -4.25
C ASN A 201 -6.95 0.74 -2.72
N ASN A 202 -5.76 1.05 -2.20
CA ASN A 202 -5.50 0.98 -0.77
C ASN A 202 -5.89 2.28 -0.06
N ILE A 203 -6.09 2.21 1.26
CA ILE A 203 -6.33 3.37 2.11
C ILE A 203 -5.29 3.43 3.21
N PHE A 204 -4.62 4.57 3.35
CA PHE A 204 -3.62 4.83 4.39
C PHE A 204 -4.05 6.01 5.24
N TYR A 205 -4.18 5.83 6.57
CA TYR A 205 -4.54 6.92 7.46
C TYR A 205 -4.10 6.70 8.91
N THR A 206 -3.92 7.80 9.65
CA THR A 206 -3.50 7.76 11.07
C THR A 206 -2.18 6.99 11.25
N THR A 207 -1.14 7.37 10.52
CA THR A 207 0.15 6.65 10.52
C THR A 207 1.35 7.57 10.76
N GLY A 208 2.31 7.12 11.56
CA GLY A 208 3.56 7.82 11.84
C GLY A 208 3.50 8.85 12.96
N VAL A 209 4.59 8.97 13.74
CA VAL A 209 4.76 9.97 14.82
C VAL A 209 6.00 10.83 14.60
N THR A 210 7.18 10.22 14.49
CA THR A 210 8.46 10.91 14.26
C THR A 210 8.97 10.79 12.82
N GLY A 211 8.52 9.73 12.13
CA GLY A 211 8.55 9.52 10.69
C GLY A 211 7.23 8.88 10.26
N GLY A 212 7.19 8.14 9.15
CA GLY A 212 5.98 7.48 8.68
C GLY A 212 5.56 7.95 7.29
N GLU A 213 6.14 7.29 6.29
CA GLU A 213 5.68 7.33 4.90
C GLU A 213 4.48 6.38 4.70
N ALA A 214 3.58 6.67 3.76
CA ALA A 214 2.58 5.67 3.36
C ALA A 214 3.27 4.55 2.56
N MET A 215 4.05 4.92 1.55
CA MET A 215 4.75 3.99 0.69
C MET A 215 6.19 4.47 0.44
N ASN A 216 7.17 3.70 0.89
CA ASN A 216 8.59 4.01 0.75
C ASN A 216 9.28 2.98 -0.15
N PHE A 217 9.58 3.38 -1.39
CA PHE A 217 10.20 2.52 -2.41
C PHE A 217 11.69 2.82 -2.56
N LYS A 218 12.48 1.75 -2.64
CA LYS A 218 13.95 1.76 -2.82
C LYS A 218 14.35 1.17 -4.17
N SER A 219 15.65 1.06 -4.43
CA SER A 219 16.21 0.40 -5.63
C SER A 219 15.63 -1.00 -5.87
N GLY A 220 15.61 -1.44 -7.13
CA GLY A 220 15.07 -2.74 -7.55
C GLY A 220 13.57 -2.75 -7.85
N CYS A 221 12.83 -1.68 -7.53
CA CYS A 221 11.36 -1.67 -7.62
C CYS A 221 10.89 -1.34 -9.03
N LEU A 222 9.99 -2.16 -9.58
CA LEU A 222 9.17 -1.85 -10.75
C LEU A 222 7.71 -1.82 -10.31
N ALA A 223 7.18 -0.65 -10.00
CA ALA A 223 5.92 -0.51 -9.27
C ALA A 223 4.87 0.32 -10.02
N ASP A 224 3.63 -0.17 -10.04
CA ASP A 224 2.44 0.63 -10.37
C ASP A 224 1.70 0.97 -9.07
N ILE A 225 1.46 2.26 -8.80
CA ILE A 225 0.76 2.77 -7.62
C ILE A 225 -0.51 3.49 -8.08
N ALA A 226 -1.67 2.87 -7.88
CA ALA A 226 -2.91 3.30 -8.52
C ALA A 226 -4.09 3.42 -7.55
N TYR A 227 -4.92 4.46 -7.68
CA TYR A 227 -6.22 4.54 -7.00
C TYR A 227 -6.17 4.46 -5.47
N ASN A 228 -5.04 4.82 -4.87
CA ASN A 228 -4.89 4.82 -3.41
C ASN A 228 -5.40 6.14 -2.82
N LEU A 229 -6.06 6.06 -1.66
CA LEU A 229 -6.37 7.21 -0.81
C LEU A 229 -5.36 7.27 0.35
N ILE A 230 -4.62 8.37 0.42
CA ILE A 230 -3.63 8.60 1.48
C ILE A 230 -4.02 9.84 2.27
N TYR A 231 -4.34 9.67 3.55
CA TYR A 231 -4.77 10.75 4.42
C TYR A 231 -3.78 10.97 5.57
N SER A 232 -3.25 12.19 5.67
CA SER A 232 -2.53 12.70 6.83
C SER A 232 -1.42 11.77 7.35
N THR A 233 -0.66 11.15 6.44
CA THR A 233 0.59 10.50 6.82
C THR A 233 1.57 11.53 7.37
N ASN A 234 2.39 11.10 8.32
CA ASN A 234 3.22 12.03 9.08
C ASN A 234 4.25 12.76 8.22
N THR A 235 4.91 12.03 7.30
CA THR A 235 5.97 12.59 6.44
C THR A 235 5.52 12.74 4.99
N ASN A 236 5.44 11.67 4.19
CA ASN A 236 4.99 11.69 2.81
C ASN A 236 3.91 10.64 2.55
N ALA A 237 3.14 10.85 1.49
CA ALA A 237 2.41 9.74 0.89
C ALA A 237 3.40 8.78 0.23
N LEU A 238 4.22 9.30 -0.68
CA LEU A 238 5.19 8.53 -1.45
C LEU A 238 6.60 9.02 -1.17
N LYS A 239 7.47 8.09 -0.76
CA LYS A 239 8.91 8.30 -0.76
C LYS A 239 9.54 7.38 -1.80
N LEU A 240 10.04 7.97 -2.88
CA LEU A 240 10.52 7.27 -4.05
C LEU A 240 12.04 7.45 -4.15
N SER A 241 12.79 6.34 -4.13
CA SER A 241 14.24 6.40 -4.02
C SER A 241 14.91 5.26 -4.78
N ASN A 242 16.06 5.48 -5.42
CA ASN A 242 16.91 4.38 -5.92
C ASN A 242 18.06 4.04 -4.96
N THR A 243 17.96 4.34 -3.65
CA THR A 243 18.99 3.89 -2.69
C THR A 243 18.99 2.37 -2.51
N GLY A 244 20.16 1.79 -2.21
CA GLY A 244 20.33 0.36 -1.93
C GLY A 244 20.94 -0.45 -3.08
N ASP A 245 21.28 0.22 -4.19
CA ASP A 245 22.05 -0.30 -5.32
C ASP A 245 21.57 -1.63 -5.92
N LYS A 246 20.28 -1.97 -5.77
CA LYS A 246 19.65 -3.12 -6.41
C LYS A 246 19.37 -2.85 -7.89
N THR A 247 19.38 -3.91 -8.69
CA THR A 247 18.97 -3.90 -10.10
C THR A 247 17.59 -4.54 -10.26
N PRO A 248 16.67 -3.98 -11.07
CA PRO A 248 16.83 -2.76 -11.90
C PRO A 248 16.82 -1.46 -11.10
N GLN A 249 17.13 -0.33 -11.77
CA GLN A 249 16.82 0.99 -11.21
C GLN A 249 15.35 1.05 -10.79
N ALA A 250 15.07 1.66 -9.63
CA ALA A 250 13.72 1.93 -9.20
C ALA A 250 12.99 2.76 -10.27
N TYR A 251 11.91 2.18 -10.80
CA TYR A 251 11.00 2.83 -11.73
C TYR A 251 9.57 2.66 -11.24
N ILE A 252 8.96 3.80 -10.89
CA ILE A 252 7.66 3.86 -10.23
C ILE A 252 6.70 4.65 -11.11
N ILE A 253 5.53 4.09 -11.40
CA ILE A 253 4.44 4.76 -12.13
C ILE A 253 3.28 4.94 -11.16
N ALA A 254 3.01 6.17 -10.73
CA ALA A 254 1.93 6.47 -9.81
C ALA A 254 0.83 7.28 -10.49
N TYR A 255 -0.41 6.78 -10.46
CA TYR A 255 -1.50 7.42 -11.14
C TYR A 255 -2.83 7.32 -10.42
N ASN A 256 -3.69 8.31 -10.64
CA ASN A 256 -5.03 8.32 -10.08
C ASN A 256 -5.02 8.12 -8.54
N ASN A 257 -4.05 8.65 -7.80
CA ASN A 257 -4.07 8.59 -6.33
C ASN A 257 -4.65 9.88 -5.76
N THR A 258 -5.29 9.82 -4.59
CA THR A 258 -5.74 10.99 -3.83
C THR A 258 -4.92 11.11 -2.56
N MET A 259 -4.16 12.19 -2.41
CA MET A 259 -3.32 12.50 -1.27
C MET A 259 -3.87 13.72 -0.55
N VAL A 260 -4.19 13.57 0.73
CA VAL A 260 -4.93 14.57 1.52
C VAL A 260 -4.19 14.86 2.81
N ASN A 261 -3.94 16.14 3.10
CA ASN A 261 -3.33 16.60 4.37
C ASN A 261 -1.97 15.96 4.73
N THR A 262 -1.25 15.37 3.77
CA THR A 262 0.00 14.66 4.07
C THR A 262 1.15 15.62 4.37
N GLY A 263 2.03 15.21 5.30
CA GLY A 263 3.31 15.86 5.58
C GLY A 263 3.29 17.08 6.51
N TRP A 264 2.11 17.50 6.98
CA TRP A 264 1.99 18.62 7.91
C TRP A 264 2.43 18.30 9.34
N ARG A 265 2.29 17.04 9.76
CA ARG A 265 2.60 16.63 11.13
C ARG A 265 4.10 16.50 11.41
N ARG A 266 4.92 16.42 10.37
CA ARG A 266 6.40 16.48 10.46
C ARG A 266 6.95 17.64 9.62
N PRO A 267 7.01 18.87 10.18
CA PRO A 267 7.30 20.08 9.41
C PRO A 267 8.78 20.25 8.97
N THR A 268 9.46 19.19 8.57
CA THR A 268 10.85 19.21 8.05
C THR A 268 10.88 19.42 6.53
N ALA A 269 12.07 19.59 5.94
CA ALA A 269 12.24 19.73 4.49
C ALA A 269 11.67 18.55 3.68
N LYS A 270 11.60 17.35 4.29
CA LYS A 270 11.13 16.12 3.65
C LYS A 270 9.63 15.83 3.83
N GLY A 271 8.90 16.60 4.65
CA GLY A 271 7.49 16.31 4.96
C GLY A 271 6.53 16.93 3.93
N GLY A 272 5.95 16.11 3.04
CA GLY A 272 5.10 16.52 1.91
C GLY A 272 4.12 15.44 1.41
N SER A 273 3.83 15.41 0.11
CA SER A 273 3.05 14.33 -0.53
C SER A 273 3.95 13.33 -1.24
N VAL A 274 4.82 13.79 -2.14
CA VAL A 274 5.77 12.94 -2.88
C VAL A 274 7.19 13.48 -2.71
N TRP A 275 8.12 12.63 -2.26
CA TRP A 275 9.55 12.92 -2.18
C TRP A 275 10.33 11.98 -3.09
N MET A 276 11.04 12.53 -4.07
CA MET A 276 11.88 11.78 -5.00
C MET A 276 13.35 12.03 -4.73
N GLU A 277 14.16 10.97 -4.67
CA GLU A 277 15.58 11.09 -4.37
C GLU A 277 16.41 10.00 -5.03
N SER A 278 17.73 10.23 -5.05
CA SER A 278 18.75 9.28 -5.46
C SER A 278 18.43 8.61 -6.79
N THR A 279 18.29 9.36 -7.88
CA THR A 279 18.12 8.84 -9.25
C THR A 279 16.96 7.83 -9.44
N VAL A 280 15.91 7.87 -8.61
CA VAL A 280 14.67 7.13 -8.93
C VAL A 280 14.10 7.62 -10.26
N ARG A 281 13.58 6.73 -11.10
CA ARG A 281 12.72 7.14 -12.22
C ARG A 281 11.27 7.10 -11.75
N ALA A 282 10.53 8.19 -11.92
CA ALA A 282 9.14 8.26 -11.49
C ALA A 282 8.25 8.92 -12.54
N ASP A 283 7.10 8.31 -12.80
CA ASP A 283 6.08 8.81 -13.71
C ASP A 283 4.79 9.06 -12.93
N LEU A 284 4.34 10.32 -12.81
CA LEU A 284 3.19 10.73 -11.99
C LEU A 284 2.08 11.34 -12.86
N TYR A 285 0.95 10.63 -12.96
CA TYR A 285 -0.18 11.03 -13.80
C TYR A 285 -1.50 11.11 -13.03
N ASN A 286 -2.33 12.12 -13.26
CA ASN A 286 -3.70 12.15 -12.71
C ASN A 286 -3.78 12.03 -11.18
N ASN A 287 -2.74 12.41 -10.43
CA ASN A 287 -2.80 12.38 -8.96
C ASN A 287 -3.41 13.67 -8.42
N LEU A 288 -4.22 13.54 -7.37
CA LEU A 288 -4.90 14.65 -6.72
C LEU A 288 -4.25 14.93 -5.37
N PHE A 289 -3.75 16.15 -5.21
CA PHE A 289 -3.14 16.70 -4.02
C PHE A 289 -4.09 17.71 -3.39
N ALA A 290 -4.80 17.32 -2.33
CA ALA A 290 -5.72 18.21 -1.61
C ALA A 290 -5.14 18.56 -0.24
N ASN A 291 -4.87 19.85 -0.02
CA ASN A 291 -4.29 20.37 1.21
C ASN A 291 -3.00 19.66 1.64
N THR A 292 -2.23 19.10 0.71
CA THR A 292 -0.95 18.49 1.05
C THR A 292 0.07 19.56 1.41
N ARG A 293 1.01 19.24 2.30
CA ARG A 293 2.02 20.23 2.68
C ARG A 293 2.89 20.61 1.50
N PHE A 294 3.36 19.64 0.73
CA PHE A 294 4.02 19.91 -0.54
C PHE A 294 3.32 19.11 -1.64
N GLY A 295 3.58 19.50 -2.88
CA GLY A 295 3.27 18.69 -4.05
C GLY A 295 4.36 17.66 -4.30
N VAL A 296 4.69 17.45 -5.58
CA VAL A 296 5.82 16.62 -5.99
C VAL A 296 7.13 17.35 -5.69
N LYS A 297 7.97 16.77 -4.83
CA LYS A 297 9.28 17.32 -4.45
C LYS A 297 10.43 16.42 -4.85
N ARG A 298 11.59 17.04 -5.06
CA ARG A 298 12.89 16.35 -5.18
C ARG A 298 13.84 16.66 -4.05
N ASP A 299 14.77 15.74 -3.81
CA ASP A 299 16.00 16.03 -3.09
C ASP A 299 16.94 16.87 -3.99
N PRO A 300 17.26 18.12 -3.63
CA PRO A 300 18.16 18.95 -4.44
C PRO A 300 19.60 18.44 -4.45
N LYS A 301 20.00 17.60 -3.49
CA LYS A 301 21.36 17.03 -3.41
C LYS A 301 21.50 15.74 -4.21
N LYS A 302 20.42 14.97 -4.29
CA LYS A 302 20.36 13.68 -4.98
C LYS A 302 19.06 13.62 -5.76
N PRO A 303 18.92 14.38 -6.87
CA PRO A 303 17.67 14.45 -7.59
C PRO A 303 17.27 13.10 -8.18
N GLU A 304 16.02 13.02 -8.61
CA GLU A 304 15.50 11.93 -9.39
C GLU A 304 16.17 11.83 -10.77
N ASP A 305 15.89 10.75 -11.50
CA ASP A 305 16.32 10.56 -12.87
C ASP A 305 15.61 11.55 -13.80
N SER A 306 16.34 12.15 -14.74
CA SER A 306 15.81 13.16 -15.67
C SER A 306 14.78 12.62 -16.67
N ARG A 307 14.62 11.29 -16.79
CA ARG A 307 13.57 10.64 -17.59
C ARG A 307 12.20 10.60 -16.89
N SER A 308 12.13 11.02 -15.63
CA SER A 308 10.88 11.09 -14.86
C SER A 308 9.88 12.03 -15.51
N THR A 309 8.60 11.67 -15.52
CA THR A 309 7.53 12.41 -16.18
C THR A 309 6.40 12.77 -15.22
N TYR A 310 5.87 13.98 -15.30
CA TYR A 310 4.75 14.43 -14.47
C TYR A 310 3.71 15.11 -15.36
N SER A 311 2.46 14.66 -15.32
CA SER A 311 1.41 15.30 -16.13
C SER A 311 0.02 15.18 -15.52
N ASN A 312 -0.82 16.18 -15.74
CA ASN A 312 -2.24 16.17 -15.40
C ASN A 312 -2.53 15.92 -13.90
N ASN A 313 -1.61 16.29 -13.01
CA ASN A 313 -1.86 16.25 -11.58
C ASN A 313 -2.69 17.47 -11.15
N TRP A 314 -3.42 17.34 -10.05
CA TRP A 314 -4.35 18.36 -9.56
C TRP A 314 -3.96 18.82 -8.17
N TYR A 315 -3.83 20.12 -7.98
CA TYR A 315 -3.44 20.73 -6.71
C TYR A 315 -4.55 21.63 -6.20
N TYR A 316 -4.95 21.38 -4.96
CA TYR A 316 -5.95 22.15 -4.23
C TYR A 316 -5.40 22.51 -2.85
N GLY A 317 -5.61 23.76 -2.44
CA GLY A 317 -5.31 24.24 -1.09
C GLY A 317 -6.43 25.15 -0.60
N TYR A 318 -7.00 24.82 0.57
CA TYR A 318 -8.08 25.59 1.17
C TYR A 318 -7.65 26.99 1.59
N ASP A 319 -6.45 27.13 2.15
CA ASP A 319 -5.88 28.41 2.58
C ASP A 319 -4.60 28.79 1.80
N GLN A 320 -4.21 30.05 1.92
CA GLN A 320 -3.06 30.59 1.19
C GLN A 320 -1.74 30.01 1.69
N LEU A 321 -1.65 29.66 2.97
CA LEU A 321 -0.47 29.03 3.54
C LEU A 321 -0.19 27.70 2.83
N THR A 322 -1.22 26.89 2.63
CA THR A 322 -1.16 25.61 1.93
C THR A 322 -0.83 25.82 0.46
N VAL A 323 -1.53 26.75 -0.22
CA VAL A 323 -1.27 27.06 -1.63
C VAL A 323 0.18 27.45 -1.89
N ASN A 324 0.77 28.25 -1.01
CA ASN A 324 2.15 28.71 -1.17
C ASN A 324 3.16 27.56 -1.12
N GLN A 325 2.86 26.45 -0.45
CA GLN A 325 3.83 25.40 -0.27
C GLN A 325 4.06 24.54 -1.51
N PHE A 326 3.02 24.30 -2.33
CA PHE A 326 3.10 23.39 -3.48
C PHE A 326 3.36 24.10 -4.81
N GLN A 327 3.88 25.35 -4.79
CA GLN A 327 4.21 26.09 -6.00
C GLN A 327 5.56 25.63 -6.59
N PRO A 328 5.61 25.28 -7.90
CA PRO A 328 6.85 24.95 -8.59
C PRO A 328 7.93 26.02 -8.44
N GLY A 329 9.17 25.59 -8.23
CA GLY A 329 10.32 26.49 -8.04
C GLY A 329 10.46 27.04 -6.61
N SER A 330 9.52 26.74 -5.71
CA SER A 330 9.64 26.96 -4.27
C SER A 330 9.76 25.62 -3.55
N ASN A 331 10.50 25.56 -2.44
CA ASN A 331 10.61 24.36 -1.60
C ASN A 331 10.98 23.07 -2.36
N ASP A 332 11.80 23.15 -3.41
CA ASP A 332 12.17 22.00 -4.28
C ASP A 332 10.97 21.30 -4.96
N VAL A 333 9.84 21.99 -5.07
CA VAL A 333 8.64 21.49 -5.76
C VAL A 333 8.82 21.55 -7.27
N ILE A 334 8.40 20.47 -7.93
CA ILE A 334 8.48 20.29 -9.37
C ILE A 334 7.08 20.46 -9.97
N GLY A 335 7.00 21.18 -11.09
CA GLY A 335 5.77 21.24 -11.89
C GLY A 335 5.74 20.18 -12.97
N GLY A 336 4.55 19.64 -13.24
CA GLY A 336 4.28 18.76 -14.39
C GLY A 336 3.63 19.47 -15.56
N LYS A 337 3.57 18.77 -16.69
CA LYS A 337 2.85 19.21 -17.89
C LYS A 337 1.34 19.14 -17.64
N ASN A 338 0.59 20.18 -18.01
CA ASN A 338 -0.87 20.22 -17.82
C ASN A 338 -1.33 20.00 -16.36
N ASP A 339 -0.44 20.17 -15.37
CA ASP A 339 -0.85 20.14 -13.97
C ASP A 339 -1.81 21.32 -13.71
N VAL A 340 -2.88 21.05 -12.97
CA VAL A 340 -3.85 22.06 -12.56
C VAL A 340 -3.44 22.59 -11.20
N ILE A 341 -2.82 23.77 -11.21
CA ILE A 341 -2.29 24.44 -10.03
C ILE A 341 -2.64 25.93 -10.07
N SER A 342 -3.13 26.45 -8.94
CA SER A 342 -3.46 27.87 -8.77
C SER A 342 -2.59 28.50 -7.69
N LYS A 343 -2.39 29.82 -7.78
CA LYS A 343 -1.80 30.65 -6.73
C LYS A 343 -2.82 31.21 -5.74
N VAL A 344 -4.10 30.92 -5.95
CA VAL A 344 -5.23 31.44 -5.17
C VAL A 344 -5.82 30.35 -4.30
N ALA A 345 -5.93 30.59 -3.00
CA ALA A 345 -6.63 29.74 -2.05
C ALA A 345 -8.05 29.40 -2.50
N GLY A 346 -8.45 28.13 -2.35
CA GLY A 346 -9.77 27.62 -2.69
C GLY A 346 -10.04 27.44 -4.20
N ALA A 347 -9.15 27.89 -5.09
CA ALA A 347 -9.27 27.62 -6.51
C ALA A 347 -9.10 26.12 -6.80
N ASN A 348 -9.74 25.64 -7.87
CA ASN A 348 -9.69 24.23 -8.29
C ASN A 348 -10.21 23.26 -7.22
N ASP A 349 -11.21 23.65 -6.44
CA ASP A 349 -11.87 22.75 -5.49
C ASP A 349 -12.28 21.43 -6.18
N PRO A 350 -11.78 20.27 -5.72
CA PRO A 350 -12.10 18.98 -6.33
C PRO A 350 -13.55 18.56 -6.11
N LYS A 351 -14.32 19.24 -5.25
CA LYS A 351 -15.71 18.92 -4.96
C LYS A 351 -15.88 17.47 -4.54
N PHE A 352 -15.24 17.08 -3.44
CA PHE A 352 -15.49 15.77 -2.83
C PHE A 352 -16.94 15.65 -2.36
N VAL A 353 -17.52 14.45 -2.47
CA VAL A 353 -18.91 14.18 -2.05
C VAL A 353 -19.12 14.49 -0.57
N ASN A 354 -18.21 14.04 0.30
CA ASN A 354 -18.30 14.25 1.73
C ASN A 354 -16.92 14.37 2.40
N TYR A 355 -16.25 15.49 2.22
CA TYR A 355 -15.06 15.84 2.99
C TYR A 355 -15.00 17.35 3.23
N PRO A 356 -14.93 17.81 4.49
CA PRO A 356 -14.77 19.23 4.77
C PRO A 356 -13.35 19.65 4.38
N VAL A 357 -13.21 20.33 3.25
CA VAL A 357 -11.92 20.79 2.73
C VAL A 357 -11.20 21.79 3.65
N ASN A 358 -11.90 22.35 4.64
CA ASN A 358 -11.32 23.17 5.71
C ASN A 358 -10.83 22.34 6.93
N THR A 359 -10.85 21.01 6.86
CA THR A 359 -10.29 20.14 7.90
C THR A 359 -8.85 20.54 8.19
N ALA A 360 -8.52 20.74 9.46
CA ALA A 360 -7.18 21.14 9.88
C ALA A 360 -6.12 20.21 9.28
N VAL A 361 -5.11 20.79 8.63
CA VAL A 361 -4.09 20.03 7.89
C VAL A 361 -3.24 19.11 8.76
N SER A 362 -3.20 19.36 10.07
CA SER A 362 -2.55 18.50 11.08
C SER A 362 -3.46 17.41 11.66
N ASN A 363 -4.74 17.35 11.28
CA ASN A 363 -5.67 16.34 11.79
C ASN A 363 -5.24 14.94 11.32
N ALA A 364 -4.87 14.07 12.26
CA ALA A 364 -4.51 12.69 11.98
C ALA A 364 -5.70 11.72 12.07
N ASP A 365 -6.83 12.17 12.60
CA ASP A 365 -7.98 11.33 12.88
C ASP A 365 -8.87 11.28 11.63
N PHE A 366 -8.94 10.09 11.01
CA PHE A 366 -9.71 9.85 9.81
C PHE A 366 -11.16 9.50 10.17
N ASN A 367 -12.12 10.16 9.53
CA ASN A 367 -13.53 9.81 9.67
C ASN A 367 -13.94 8.88 8.52
N THR A 368 -14.32 7.65 8.84
CA THR A 368 -14.76 6.64 7.87
C THR A 368 -16.08 6.99 7.19
N SER A 369 -16.83 8.00 7.67
CA SER A 369 -17.99 8.53 6.96
C SER A 369 -17.63 9.48 5.82
N TRP A 370 -16.36 9.90 5.71
CA TRP A 370 -15.93 10.76 4.59
C TRP A 370 -16.00 10.02 3.27
N ASP A 371 -16.32 10.77 2.22
CA ASP A 371 -16.43 10.28 0.85
C ASP A 371 -15.61 11.18 -0.09
N PHE A 372 -14.51 10.61 -0.58
CA PHE A 372 -13.56 11.29 -1.48
C PHE A 372 -13.88 11.06 -2.96
N HIS A 373 -15.03 10.46 -3.31
CA HIS A 373 -15.54 10.50 -4.67
C HIS A 373 -15.75 11.96 -5.10
N LEU A 374 -15.57 12.22 -6.39
CA LEU A 374 -15.85 13.52 -6.97
C LEU A 374 -17.36 13.69 -7.17
N GLN A 375 -17.89 14.87 -6.85
CA GLN A 375 -19.25 15.26 -7.24
C GLN A 375 -19.36 15.36 -8.77
N GLY A 376 -20.56 15.21 -9.32
CA GLY A 376 -20.79 15.23 -10.78
C GLY A 376 -20.43 16.55 -11.47
N ASN A 377 -20.31 17.65 -10.72
CA ASN A 377 -19.85 18.96 -11.21
C ASN A 377 -18.38 19.25 -10.85
N SER A 378 -17.62 18.25 -10.40
CA SER A 378 -16.22 18.43 -10.06
C SER A 378 -15.40 18.84 -11.29
N PRO A 379 -14.57 19.87 -11.19
CA PRO A 379 -13.70 20.29 -12.28
C PRO A 379 -12.53 19.32 -12.54
N ALA A 380 -12.30 18.35 -11.64
CA ALA A 380 -11.29 17.30 -11.79
C ALA A 380 -11.76 16.12 -12.69
N LEU A 381 -13.05 16.10 -13.05
CA LEU A 381 -13.60 15.15 -14.04
C LEU A 381 -13.15 15.52 -15.45
N GLY A 382 -12.83 14.52 -16.28
CA GLY A 382 -12.41 14.73 -17.66
C GLY A 382 -11.00 15.33 -17.84
N LYS A 383 -10.22 15.44 -16.75
CA LYS A 383 -8.86 16.01 -16.75
C LYS A 383 -7.74 14.98 -16.68
N GLY A 384 -8.10 13.71 -16.42
CA GLY A 384 -7.17 12.59 -16.42
C GLY A 384 -6.83 12.13 -17.84
N ILE A 385 -5.63 11.57 -18.00
CA ILE A 385 -5.15 10.94 -19.24
C ILE A 385 -4.98 9.44 -19.08
N THR A 386 -5.10 8.70 -20.19
CA THR A 386 -5.01 7.23 -20.19
C THR A 386 -3.92 6.70 -21.13
N ASN A 387 -3.22 7.58 -21.84
CA ASN A 387 -2.27 7.26 -22.91
C ASN A 387 -0.83 7.06 -22.41
N PHE A 388 -0.65 6.36 -21.29
CA PHE A 388 0.66 5.96 -20.79
C PHE A 388 0.73 4.46 -20.51
N THR A 389 1.95 3.90 -20.51
CA THR A 389 2.18 2.47 -20.34
C THR A 389 2.50 2.16 -18.88
N ARG A 390 1.64 1.34 -18.25
CA ARG A 390 1.85 0.79 -16.90
C ARG A 390 2.79 -0.41 -16.93
N HIS A 391 3.54 -0.65 -15.85
CA HIS A 391 4.44 -1.81 -15.76
C HIS A 391 3.71 -3.14 -15.90
N HIS A 392 2.61 -3.31 -15.17
CA HIS A 392 1.91 -4.58 -15.01
C HIS A 392 0.51 -4.56 -15.61
N SER A 393 0.35 -3.87 -16.74
CA SER A 393 -0.89 -3.87 -17.53
C SER A 393 -1.28 -5.25 -18.06
N MET A 394 -0.29 -6.13 -18.27
CA MET A 394 -0.50 -7.55 -18.63
C MET A 394 -0.63 -8.47 -17.41
N GLY A 395 -0.53 -7.92 -16.20
CA GLY A 395 -0.65 -8.62 -14.94
C GLY A 395 0.63 -9.29 -14.42
N ILE A 396 0.60 -9.57 -13.12
CA ILE A 396 1.57 -10.37 -12.37
C ILE A 396 0.88 -11.69 -12.05
N VAL A 397 1.33 -12.78 -12.67
CA VAL A 397 0.86 -14.13 -12.37
C VAL A 397 1.61 -14.66 -11.15
N MET A 398 0.89 -15.05 -10.11
CA MET A 398 1.43 -15.67 -8.90
C MET A 398 1.51 -17.20 -9.03
N LYS A 399 2.32 -17.86 -8.19
CA LYS A 399 2.44 -19.33 -8.14
C LYS A 399 1.14 -20.03 -7.71
N ASN A 400 0.25 -19.33 -7.00
CA ASN A 400 -1.10 -19.81 -6.70
C ASN A 400 -2.06 -19.75 -7.91
N GLY A 401 -1.59 -19.32 -9.08
CA GLY A 401 -2.38 -19.26 -10.32
C GLY A 401 -3.18 -17.97 -10.51
N ILE A 402 -3.28 -17.11 -9.49
CA ILE A 402 -4.02 -15.84 -9.58
C ILE A 402 -3.17 -14.80 -10.33
N THR A 403 -3.82 -14.09 -11.26
CA THR A 403 -3.21 -12.96 -11.97
C THR A 403 -3.74 -11.65 -11.43
N TYR A 404 -2.83 -10.79 -10.98
CA TYR A 404 -3.15 -9.44 -10.51
C TYR A 404 -2.73 -8.42 -11.54
N THR A 405 -3.67 -7.61 -12.00
CA THR A 405 -3.42 -6.62 -13.04
C THR A 405 -3.51 -5.22 -12.46
N SER A 406 -2.57 -4.35 -12.83
CA SER A 406 -2.69 -2.94 -12.49
C SER A 406 -4.04 -2.41 -12.97
N PRO A 407 -4.73 -1.52 -12.24
CA PRO A 407 -6.00 -0.94 -12.69
C PRO A 407 -5.81 0.01 -13.89
N ALA A 408 -6.72 0.00 -14.87
CA ALA A 408 -6.61 0.93 -16.01
C ALA A 408 -6.67 2.39 -15.52
N PRO A 409 -5.91 3.34 -16.10
CA PRO A 409 -6.01 4.75 -15.74
C PRO A 409 -7.37 5.32 -16.16
N ALA A 410 -7.80 6.38 -15.48
CA ALA A 410 -9.10 7.01 -15.71
C ALA A 410 -8.98 8.40 -16.33
N THR A 411 -10.09 8.87 -16.90
CA THR A 411 -10.22 10.22 -17.46
C THR A 411 -10.50 11.30 -16.40
N PHE A 412 -10.59 10.94 -15.12
CA PHE A 412 -10.64 11.87 -13.99
C PHE A 412 -9.31 11.89 -13.24
N VAL A 413 -9.11 12.90 -12.40
CA VAL A 413 -7.94 13.03 -11.51
C VAL A 413 -8.30 12.60 -10.09
N GLY A 414 -7.39 11.89 -9.43
CA GLY A 414 -7.59 11.30 -8.10
C GLY A 414 -8.05 9.84 -8.13
N ALA A 415 -8.25 9.28 -6.94
CA ALA A 415 -8.58 7.88 -6.69
C ALA A 415 -10.03 7.51 -7.00
N TYR A 416 -10.97 8.43 -6.83
CA TYR A 416 -12.38 8.09 -6.94
C TYR A 416 -13.08 9.08 -7.85
N GLY A 417 -13.64 8.60 -8.95
CA GLY A 417 -14.47 9.42 -9.86
C GLY A 417 -15.83 9.73 -9.24
N THR A 418 -16.83 9.96 -10.08
CA THR A 418 -18.22 10.02 -9.61
C THR A 418 -18.66 8.66 -9.09
N LYS A 419 -19.37 8.65 -7.96
CA LYS A 419 -20.06 7.46 -7.46
C LYS A 419 -21.17 7.09 -8.45
N ILE A 420 -21.14 5.87 -8.98
CA ILE A 420 -22.14 5.35 -9.93
C ILE A 420 -23.30 4.73 -9.15
#